data_AF-A0A3N4VRV4-F1
#
_entry.id   AF-A0A3N4VRV4-F1
#
_cell.length_a   1.000
_cell.length_b   1.000
_cell.length_c   1.000
_cell.angle_alpha   90.00
_cell.angle_beta   90.00
_cell.angle_gamma   90.00
#
_symmetry.space_group_name_H-M   'P 1'
#
loop_
_entity.id
_entity.type
_entity.pdbx_description
1 polymer ?
#
loop_
_entity_poly.entity_id
_entity_poly.type
_entity_poly.pdbx_seq_one_letter_code
_entity_poly.pdbx_strand_id
1 'polypeptide(L)'
;MMGRTPGERGLVATAAAQMSTASRARPPVAASSAWGAVLPPTVRTLEQSLVSAFHAFDLIDLMTMSHRVRVVDEVTGAVVEAAFAATRAGHSRWACMVLRAAADRPPTGSSLCTRWDQMIAEGLDGVNTVDWADRP
;
A
#
# COMPACT_ATOMS: atom_id res chain seq x y z
N MET A 1 -38.01 -64.37 -30.83
CA MET A 1 -39.35 -63.98 -30.35
C MET A 1 -39.12 -62.97 -29.23
N MET A 2 -39.04 -61.65 -29.43
CA MET A 2 -40.01 -60.64 -29.92
C MET A 2 -41.31 -60.54 -29.11
N GLY A 3 -41.51 -59.34 -28.50
CA GLY A 3 -42.77 -58.81 -27.94
C GLY A 3 -42.53 -57.78 -26.80
N ARG A 4 -41.98 -56.57 -27.06
CA ARG A 4 -42.66 -55.24 -27.21
C ARG A 4 -43.43 -54.75 -25.96
N THR A 5 -42.92 -53.78 -25.15
CA THR A 5 -42.94 -52.27 -25.26
C THR A 5 -44.32 -51.63 -25.00
N PRO A 6 -44.50 -50.31 -24.74
CA PRO A 6 -43.67 -49.24 -24.12
C PRO A 6 -44.50 -48.34 -23.14
N GLY A 7 -43.90 -47.28 -22.56
CA GLY A 7 -44.62 -46.12 -22.00
C GLY A 7 -43.94 -45.54 -20.76
N GLU A 8 -43.07 -44.54 -20.86
CA GLU A 8 -43.32 -43.09 -21.04
C GLU A 8 -43.69 -42.32 -19.75
N ARG A 9 -42.83 -41.32 -19.44
CA ARG A 9 -43.07 -40.01 -18.76
C ARG A 9 -43.05 -40.00 -17.22
N GLY A 10 -42.23 -39.18 -16.53
CA GLY A 10 -41.33 -38.08 -16.95
C GLY A 10 -40.10 -37.95 -16.00
N LEU A 11 -38.96 -37.30 -16.33
CA LEU A 11 -38.74 -35.99 -17.01
C LEU A 11 -39.57 -34.91 -16.31
N VAL A 12 -39.06 -33.84 -15.69
CA VAL A 12 -37.92 -32.92 -15.90
C VAL A 12 -37.80 -32.18 -14.54
N ALA A 13 -36.70 -31.71 -13.97
CA ALA A 13 -35.66 -30.77 -14.39
C ALA A 13 -34.85 -30.51 -13.08
N THR A 14 -33.55 -30.28 -13.01
CA THR A 14 -32.74 -29.39 -13.82
C THR A 14 -31.26 -29.70 -13.56
N ALA A 15 -30.52 -29.78 -14.68
CA ALA A 15 -29.12 -29.40 -14.91
C ALA A 15 -28.23 -29.15 -13.68
N ALA A 16 -27.14 -29.90 -13.50
CA ALA A 16 -25.91 -29.86 -14.29
C ALA A 16 -25.04 -28.62 -14.02
N ALA A 17 -23.79 -28.94 -13.64
CA ALA A 17 -22.61 -28.09 -13.67
C ALA A 17 -22.63 -26.94 -12.63
N GLN A 18 -21.54 -26.60 -11.96
CA GLN A 18 -20.22 -26.39 -12.52
C GLN A 18 -19.15 -26.54 -11.45
N MET A 19 -18.00 -27.07 -11.88
CA MET A 19 -16.69 -26.72 -11.35
C MET A 19 -16.61 -25.22 -11.06
N SER A 20 -16.29 -24.84 -9.83
CA SER A 20 -15.50 -23.64 -9.61
C SER A 20 -14.81 -23.67 -8.25
N THR A 21 -13.49 -23.63 -8.38
CA THR A 21 -12.54 -22.92 -7.52
C THR A 21 -12.43 -23.38 -6.08
N ALA A 22 -11.30 -24.04 -5.84
CA ALA A 22 -10.57 -23.99 -4.60
C ALA A 22 -10.54 -22.55 -4.04
N SER A 23 -11.47 -22.23 -3.14
CA SER A 23 -11.32 -21.08 -2.25
C SER A 23 -10.31 -21.49 -1.19
N ARG A 24 -9.04 -21.43 -1.58
CA ARG A 24 -7.90 -21.50 -0.67
C ARG A 24 -8.12 -20.37 0.32
N ALA A 25 -8.63 -20.73 1.51
CA ALA A 25 -8.86 -19.81 2.61
C ALA A 25 -7.59 -18.96 2.78
N ARG A 26 -7.72 -17.67 2.45
CA ARG A 26 -6.65 -16.69 2.64
C ARG A 26 -6.35 -16.71 4.13
N PRO A 27 -5.11 -17.00 4.58
CA PRO A 27 -4.80 -16.83 5.99
C PRO A 27 -5.14 -15.39 6.36
N PRO A 28 -5.79 -15.14 7.51
CA PRO A 28 -5.96 -13.78 7.99
C PRO A 28 -4.57 -13.17 8.03
N VAL A 29 -4.38 -12.06 7.31
CA VAL A 29 -3.19 -11.23 7.47
C VAL A 29 -3.14 -10.96 8.96
N ALA A 30 -2.16 -11.55 9.65
CA ALA A 30 -1.86 -11.23 11.02
C ALA A 30 -1.47 -9.75 11.01
N ALA A 31 -2.49 -8.90 11.20
CA ALA A 31 -2.33 -7.47 11.28
C ALA A 31 -1.54 -7.21 12.55
N SER A 32 -0.22 -7.09 12.36
CA SER A 32 0.77 -6.40 13.15
C SER A 32 0.30 -6.01 14.55
N SER A 33 0.20 -6.98 15.46
CA SER A 33 -0.24 -6.77 16.84
C SER A 33 0.86 -6.19 17.73
N ALA A 34 1.90 -5.58 17.15
CA ALA A 34 2.97 -4.89 17.89
C ALA A 34 2.79 -3.35 17.91
N TRP A 35 1.86 -2.79 17.13
CA TRP A 35 1.68 -1.35 16.97
C TRP A 35 0.35 -0.85 17.57
N GLY A 36 -0.16 -1.56 18.59
CA GLY A 36 -1.35 -1.16 19.35
C GLY A 36 -1.18 0.10 20.20
N ALA A 37 -0.01 0.76 20.15
CA ALA A 37 0.15 2.11 20.64
C ALA A 37 -0.35 3.09 19.57
N VAL A 38 -1.33 3.91 19.91
CA VAL A 38 -1.84 4.99 19.06
C VAL A 38 -0.65 5.80 18.53
N LEU A 39 -0.31 5.65 17.25
CA LEU A 39 0.73 6.47 16.62
C LEU A 39 0.38 7.94 16.81
N PRO A 40 1.37 8.80 17.14
CA PRO A 40 1.13 10.23 17.21
C PRO A 40 0.52 10.74 15.92
N PRO A 41 -0.35 11.76 15.99
CA PRO A 41 -1.01 12.31 14.82
C PRO A 41 -0.04 12.66 13.69
N THR A 42 1.12 13.23 13.99
CA THR A 42 2.12 13.62 12.97
C THR A 42 2.78 12.42 12.29
N VAL A 43 3.03 11.33 13.02
CA VAL A 43 3.55 10.08 12.43
C VAL A 43 2.47 9.41 11.56
N ARG A 44 1.21 9.45 12.01
CA ARG A 44 0.08 8.95 11.22
C ARG A 44 -0.10 9.74 9.92
N THR A 45 0.05 11.07 9.97
CA THR A 45 0.04 11.91 8.77
C THR A 45 1.15 11.49 7.80
N LEU A 46 2.36 11.23 8.29
CA LEU A 46 3.45 10.73 7.46
C LEU A 46 3.10 9.37 6.81
N GLU A 47 2.56 8.42 7.56
CA GLU A 47 2.12 7.14 7.00
C GLU A 47 1.05 7.32 5.91
N GLN A 48 0.08 8.20 6.14
CA GLN A 48 -0.97 8.50 5.17
C GLN A 48 -0.42 9.16 3.90
N SER A 49 0.53 10.09 4.03
CA SER A 49 1.22 10.69 2.89
C SER A 49 1.99 9.62 2.10
N LEU A 50 2.68 8.70 2.78
CA LEU A 50 3.42 7.62 2.11
C LEU A 50 2.49 6.62 1.41
N VAL A 51 1.36 6.26 2.00
CA VAL A 51 0.34 5.42 1.34
C VAL A 51 -0.22 6.12 0.11
N SER A 52 -0.49 7.43 0.19
CA SER A 52 -0.97 8.22 -0.95
C SER A 52 0.09 8.28 -2.06
N ALA A 53 1.36 8.52 -1.70
CA ALA A 53 2.47 8.46 -2.63
C ALA A 53 2.57 7.07 -3.27
N PHE A 54 2.51 6.00 -2.49
CA PHE A 54 2.58 4.62 -2.99
C PHE A 54 1.52 4.36 -4.07
N HIS A 55 0.26 4.72 -3.81
CA HIS A 55 -0.81 4.58 -4.79
C HIS A 55 -0.61 5.47 -6.03
N ALA A 56 -0.11 6.68 -5.86
CA ALA A 56 0.20 7.56 -6.99
C ALA A 56 1.29 6.98 -7.90
N PHE A 57 2.35 6.44 -7.30
CA PHE A 57 3.44 5.78 -8.03
C PHE A 57 2.98 4.48 -8.70
N ASP A 58 2.09 3.69 -8.09
CA ASP A 58 1.55 2.48 -8.71
C ASP A 58 0.69 2.76 -9.95
N LEU A 59 0.12 3.97 -10.06
CA LEU A 59 -0.72 4.38 -11.20
C LEU A 59 0.01 5.29 -12.19
N ILE A 60 1.32 5.49 -12.00
CA ILE A 60 2.09 6.54 -12.68
C ILE A 60 2.22 6.32 -14.20
N ASP A 61 2.18 5.07 -14.64
CA ASP A 61 2.25 4.64 -16.04
C ASP A 61 0.96 4.93 -16.81
N LEU A 62 -0.18 5.00 -16.11
CA LEU A 62 -1.49 5.34 -16.67
C LEU A 62 -1.70 6.86 -16.84
N MET A 63 -0.81 7.69 -16.27
CA MET A 63 -0.94 9.14 -16.31
C MET A 63 -0.26 9.75 -17.55
N THR A 64 -0.82 10.86 -18.04
CA THR A 64 -0.10 11.72 -19.00
C THR A 64 1.14 12.31 -18.35
N MET A 65 2.14 12.67 -19.15
CA MET A 65 3.41 13.18 -18.62
C MET A 65 3.23 14.43 -17.73
N SER A 66 2.42 15.40 -18.17
CA SER A 66 2.16 16.61 -17.37
C SER A 66 1.45 16.32 -16.05
N HIS A 67 0.53 15.35 -16.05
CA HIS A 67 -0.17 14.96 -14.83
C HIS A 67 0.77 14.20 -13.88
N ARG A 68 1.58 13.29 -14.42
CA ARG A 68 2.62 12.55 -13.69
C ARG A 68 3.55 13.50 -12.92
N VAL A 69 4.11 14.50 -13.59
CA VAL A 69 5.03 15.47 -12.95
C VAL A 69 4.34 16.15 -11.77
N ARG A 70 3.12 16.65 -11.98
CA ARG A 70 2.36 17.34 -10.94
C ARG A 70 2.06 16.44 -9.73
N VAL A 71 1.58 15.23 -9.96
CA VAL A 71 1.26 14.29 -8.87
C VAL A 71 2.52 13.91 -8.11
N VAL A 72 3.61 13.59 -8.81
CA VAL A 72 4.88 13.20 -8.18
C VAL A 72 5.43 14.32 -7.31
N ASP A 73 5.41 15.58 -7.80
CA ASP A 73 5.86 16.73 -7.01
C ASP A 73 4.99 16.95 -5.77
N GLU A 74 3.67 16.82 -5.91
CA GLU A 74 2.72 17.00 -4.80
C GLU A 74 2.90 15.94 -3.71
N VAL A 75 2.98 14.65 -4.08
CA VAL A 75 3.17 13.58 -3.08
C VAL A 75 4.56 13.63 -2.46
N THR A 76 5.59 14.02 -3.24
CA THR A 76 6.96 14.21 -2.72
C THR A 76 6.98 15.29 -1.65
N GLY A 77 6.42 16.47 -1.95
CA GLY A 77 6.32 17.56 -0.99
C GLY A 77 5.53 17.18 0.26
N ALA A 78 4.39 16.49 0.09
CA ALA A 78 3.55 16.07 1.21
C ALA A 78 4.24 15.07 2.17
N VAL A 79 5.04 14.14 1.64
CA VAL A 79 5.80 13.17 2.45
C VAL A 79 6.92 13.86 3.21
N VAL A 80 7.71 14.71 2.55
CA VAL A 80 8.83 15.42 3.18
C VAL A 80 8.33 16.37 4.28
N GLU A 81 7.28 17.14 4.02
CA GLU A 81 6.70 18.03 5.02
C GLU A 81 6.14 17.27 6.23
N ALA A 82 5.47 16.13 6.01
CA ALA A 82 4.97 15.30 7.09
C ALA A 82 6.10 14.70 7.95
N ALA A 83 7.21 14.29 7.33
CA ALA A 83 8.40 13.81 8.03
C ALA A 83 9.02 14.90 8.90
N PHE A 84 9.12 16.12 8.38
CA PHE A 84 9.66 17.26 9.12
C PHE A 84 8.72 17.67 10.25
N ALA A 85 7.41 17.63 10.03
CA ALA A 85 6.42 17.88 11.08
C ALA A 85 6.51 16.85 12.21
N ALA A 86 6.67 15.57 11.90
CA ALA A 86 6.90 14.53 12.91
C ALA A 86 8.20 14.75 13.69
N THR A 87 9.26 15.18 13.00
CA THR A 87 10.57 15.50 13.60
C THR A 87 10.48 16.70 14.54
N ARG A 88 9.84 17.81 14.12
CA ARG A 88 9.58 18.99 14.96
C ARG A 88 8.74 18.67 16.19
N ALA A 89 7.84 17.69 16.09
CA ALA A 89 7.06 17.17 17.22
C ALA A 89 7.85 16.24 18.16
N GLY A 90 9.14 15.97 17.89
CA GLY A 90 9.99 15.08 18.70
C GLY A 90 9.79 13.59 18.40
N HIS A 91 9.26 13.25 17.22
CA HIS A 91 9.00 11.86 16.80
C HIS A 91 9.95 11.37 15.70
N SER A 92 11.18 11.91 15.64
CA SER A 92 12.20 11.59 14.63
C SER A 92 12.44 10.08 14.50
N ARG A 93 12.51 9.35 15.62
CA ARG A 93 12.71 7.90 15.61
C ARG A 93 11.58 7.16 14.90
N TRP A 94 10.32 7.54 15.16
CA TRP A 94 9.17 6.93 14.49
C TRP A 94 9.14 7.31 13.01
N ALA A 95 9.37 8.57 12.67
CA ALA A 95 9.46 9.03 11.29
C ALA A 95 10.53 8.27 10.49
N CYS A 96 11.71 8.07 11.10
CA CYS A 96 12.81 7.29 10.51
C CYS A 96 12.40 5.84 10.23
N MET A 97 11.76 5.17 11.19
CA MET A 97 11.31 3.79 11.01
C MET A 97 10.27 3.66 9.89
N VAL A 98 9.32 4.60 9.81
CA VAL A 98 8.29 4.62 8.77
C VAL A 98 8.90 4.84 7.38
N LEU A 99 9.82 5.81 7.25
CA LEU A 99 10.51 6.09 5.98
C LEU A 99 11.38 4.91 5.53
N ARG A 100 12.10 4.26 6.45
CA ARG A 100 12.89 3.06 6.14
C ARG A 100 12.01 1.89 5.71
N ALA A 101 10.89 1.67 6.39
CA ALA A 101 9.93 0.64 6.00
C ALA A 101 9.34 0.87 4.60
N ALA A 102 9.13 2.14 4.21
CA ALA A 102 8.74 2.50 2.86
C ALA A 102 9.88 2.28 1.84
N ALA A 103 11.12 2.58 2.20
CA ALA A 103 12.30 2.30 1.38
C ALA A 103 12.44 0.80 1.07
N ASP A 104 12.20 -0.05 2.07
CA ASP A 104 12.31 -1.51 1.95
C ASP A 104 11.23 -2.13 1.05
N ARG A 105 10.15 -1.41 0.78
CA ARG A 105 9.01 -1.86 -0.03
C ARG A 105 8.53 -0.75 -0.97
N PRO A 106 9.30 -0.45 -2.03
CA PRO A 106 8.92 0.59 -2.98
C PRO A 106 7.72 0.15 -3.84
N PRO A 107 6.91 1.10 -4.36
CA PRO A 107 5.81 0.83 -5.29
C PRO A 107 6.33 0.30 -6.62
N THR A 108 5.47 -0.36 -7.40
CA THR A 108 5.89 -0.99 -8.67
C THR A 108 6.41 0.04 -9.67
N GLY A 109 5.73 1.19 -9.73
CA GLY A 109 6.11 2.31 -10.59
C GLY A 109 7.34 3.11 -10.15
N SER A 110 7.94 2.81 -8.98
CA SER A 110 9.21 3.44 -8.57
C SER A 110 10.35 3.18 -9.56
N SER A 111 10.32 2.03 -10.25
CA SER A 111 11.30 1.69 -11.29
C SER A 111 11.25 2.64 -12.50
N LEU A 112 10.15 3.38 -12.68
CA LEU A 112 9.93 4.29 -13.80
C LEU A 112 10.53 5.68 -13.56
N CYS A 113 10.78 6.06 -12.30
CA CYS A 113 11.48 7.30 -11.98
C CYS A 113 12.16 7.25 -10.60
N THR A 114 13.33 7.87 -10.49
CA THR A 114 14.13 7.92 -9.26
C THR A 114 13.50 8.77 -8.14
N ARG A 115 12.29 9.30 -8.35
CA ARG A 115 11.68 10.27 -7.43
C ARG A 115 11.21 9.63 -6.12
N TRP A 116 10.85 8.35 -6.14
CA TRP A 116 10.56 7.62 -4.90
C TRP A 116 11.78 7.62 -3.98
N ASP A 117 12.95 7.20 -4.48
CA ASP A 117 14.17 7.11 -3.69
C ASP A 117 14.63 8.50 -3.21
N GLN A 118 14.54 9.52 -4.07
CA GLN A 118 14.88 10.89 -3.70
C GLN A 118 13.98 11.43 -2.59
N MET A 119 12.66 11.24 -2.68
CA MET A 119 11.70 11.64 -1.65
C MET A 119 12.02 10.98 -0.30
N ILE A 120 12.32 9.68 -0.30
CA ILE A 120 12.68 8.95 0.91
C ILE A 120 14.02 9.44 1.48
N ALA A 121 15.03 9.66 0.63
CA ALA A 121 16.33 10.19 1.03
C ALA A 121 16.21 11.60 1.64
N GLU A 122 15.50 12.52 0.97
CA GLU A 122 15.23 13.88 1.46
C GLU A 122 14.50 13.86 2.82
N GLY A 123 13.49 12.99 2.97
CA GLY A 123 12.81 12.80 4.24
C GLY A 123 13.74 12.27 5.34
N LEU A 124 14.58 11.28 5.03
CA LEU A 124 15.53 10.71 5.99
C LEU A 124 16.62 11.72 6.38
N ASP A 125 17.12 12.52 5.45
CA ASP A 125 18.11 13.57 5.72
C ASP A 125 17.55 14.61 6.68
N GLY A 126 16.31 15.06 6.49
CA GLY A 126 15.69 15.99 7.44
C GLY A 126 15.35 15.37 8.79
N VAL A 127 15.12 14.06 8.86
CA VAL A 127 14.94 13.35 10.14
C VAL A 127 16.28 13.19 10.87
N ASN A 128 17.36 12.88 10.14
CA ASN A 128 18.70 12.61 10.70
C ASN A 128 19.49 13.88 11.05
N THR A 129 19.26 14.99 10.34
CA THR A 129 19.87 16.29 10.66
C THR A 129 19.40 16.84 12.01
N VAL A 130 18.26 16.37 12.49
CA VAL A 130 17.77 16.62 13.84
C VAL A 130 18.16 15.44 14.76
N ASP A 131 19.45 15.12 14.76
CA ASP A 131 20.06 14.34 15.83
C ASP A 131 20.02 15.20 17.09
N TRP A 132 19.00 14.99 17.93
CA TRP A 132 18.86 15.59 19.25
C TRP A 132 19.88 14.94 20.20
N ALA A 133 21.17 15.14 19.93
CA ALA A 133 22.26 14.77 20.83
C ALA A 133 22.16 15.49 22.20
N ASP A 134 21.30 16.50 22.31
CA ASP A 134 20.93 17.16 23.57
C ASP A 134 19.41 17.23 23.72
N ARG A 135 18.84 16.26 24.43
CA ARG A 135 17.69 16.52 25.30
C ARG A 135 17.98 15.90 26.67
N PRO A 136 17.83 16.66 27.77
CA PRO A 136 18.09 16.17 29.12
C PRO A 136 17.15 15.02 29.52
#